data_AF-A0A9X8VB15-F1
#
_entry.id   AF-A0A9X8VB15-F1
#
_cell.length_a   1.000
_cell.length_b   1.000
_cell.length_c   1.000
_cell.angle_alpha   90.00
_cell.angle_beta   90.00
_cell.angle_gamma   90.00
#
_symmetry.space_group_name_H-M   'P 1'
#
loop_
_entity.id
_entity.type
_entity.pdbx_description
1 polymer ?
#
loop_
_entity_poly.entity_id
_entity_poly.type
_entity_poly.pdbx_seq_one_letter_code
_entity_poly.pdbx_strand_id
1 'polypeptide(L)'
;LSQAHYNVEHHLRGMNSPNANHTLNSGEALYSGYCASCHQPDGSGSLNQAYPSLFNNSTTAANNPSNLIAAILQGVDRRVDGKHVLMPSFGAGSYVGELT
;
A
#
# COMPACT_ATOMS: atom_id res chain seq x y z
N LEU A 1 16.29 24.41 -0.04
CA LEU A 1 16.38 23.06 -0.65
C LEU A 1 16.76 22.09 0.47
N SER A 2 15.75 21.57 1.17
CA SER A 2 15.95 20.72 2.36
C SER A 2 16.03 19.27 1.92
N GLN A 3 17.24 18.76 1.76
CA GLN A 3 17.46 17.32 1.58
C GLN A 3 16.99 16.64 2.85
N ALA A 4 15.94 15.82 2.76
CA ALA A 4 15.52 14.95 3.85
C ALA A 4 16.77 14.18 4.33
N HIS A 5 17.10 14.34 5.60
CA HIS A 5 18.28 13.75 6.19
C HIS A 5 18.20 12.22 6.01
N TYR A 6 19.10 11.66 5.19
CA TYR A 6 19.21 10.22 5.02
C TYR A 6 19.69 9.63 6.35
N ASN A 7 18.76 9.09 7.13
CA ASN A 7 19.05 8.48 8.41
C ASN A 7 19.59 7.07 8.17
N VAL A 8 20.92 6.92 8.22
CA VAL A 8 21.62 5.64 8.04
C VAL A 8 21.03 4.54 8.94
N GLU A 9 20.64 4.91 10.17
CA GLU A 9 19.95 4.04 11.13
C GLU A 9 18.65 3.41 10.58
N HIS A 10 17.85 4.15 9.81
CA HIS A 10 16.61 3.65 9.21
C HIS A 10 16.91 2.70 8.05
N HIS A 11 17.97 2.96 7.29
CA HIS A 11 18.41 2.05 6.24
C HIS A 11 18.87 0.71 6.81
N LEU A 12 19.69 0.73 7.86
CA LEU A 12 20.18 -0.50 8.50
C LEU A 12 19.04 -1.32 9.12
N ARG A 13 18.00 -0.66 9.64
CA ARG A 13 16.83 -1.33 10.24
C ARG A 13 15.72 -1.65 9.22
N GLY A 14 15.92 -1.34 7.94
CA GLY A 14 14.89 -1.56 6.91
C GLY A 14 13.63 -0.72 7.10
N MET A 15 13.72 0.43 7.76
CA MET A 15 12.60 1.36 8.03
C MET A 15 12.40 2.41 6.92
N ASN A 16 13.24 2.38 5.88
CA ASN A 16 13.02 3.22 4.71
C ASN A 16 11.89 2.65 3.86
N SER A 17 11.15 3.54 3.20
CA SER A 17 10.12 3.13 2.25
C SER A 17 10.74 2.30 1.10
N PRO A 18 10.07 1.23 0.62
CA PRO A 18 10.56 0.40 -0.49
C PRO A 18 10.93 1.17 -1.76
N ASN A 19 10.32 2.34 -2.00
CA ASN A 19 10.56 3.19 -3.17
C ASN A 19 11.34 4.49 -2.84
N ALA A 20 11.97 4.61 -1.67
CA ALA A 20 12.58 5.86 -1.19
C ALA A 20 13.65 6.47 -2.13
N ASN A 21 14.23 5.66 -3.03
CA ASN A 21 15.21 6.11 -4.02
C ASN A 21 14.65 6.10 -5.46
N HIS A 22 13.32 6.02 -5.62
CA HIS A 22 12.61 5.96 -6.91
C HIS A 22 13.12 4.85 -7.85
N THR A 23 13.54 3.72 -7.27
CA THR A 23 14.06 2.57 -8.03
C THR A 23 12.96 1.62 -8.48
N LEU A 24 11.81 1.60 -7.80
CA LEU A 24 10.63 0.81 -8.14
C LEU A 24 9.75 1.60 -9.12
N ASN A 25 9.90 1.32 -10.42
CA ASN A 25 9.28 2.12 -11.49
C ASN A 25 8.17 1.39 -12.26
N SER A 26 7.90 0.11 -11.94
CA SER A 26 6.80 -0.64 -12.54
C SER A 26 5.71 -0.93 -11.51
N GLY A 27 4.47 -1.04 -11.99
CA GLY A 27 3.32 -1.41 -11.14
C GLY A 27 3.52 -2.75 -10.44
N GLU A 28 4.15 -3.72 -11.12
CA GLU A 28 4.45 -5.03 -10.54
C GLU A 28 5.49 -4.96 -9.40
N ALA A 29 6.57 -4.18 -9.60
CA ALA A 29 7.58 -4.00 -8.56
C ALA A 29 7.01 -3.27 -7.34
N LEU A 30 6.18 -2.25 -7.56
CA LEU A 30 5.45 -1.55 -6.49
C LEU A 30 4.47 -2.48 -5.79
N TYR A 31 3.72 -3.29 -6.54
CA TYR A 31 2.78 -4.26 -5.96
C TYR A 31 3.49 -5.27 -5.05
N SER A 32 4.61 -5.82 -5.53
CA SER A 32 5.42 -6.77 -4.76
C SER A 32 5.98 -6.14 -3.47
N GLY A 33 6.44 -4.88 -3.55
CA GLY A 33 7.02 -4.17 -2.41
C GLY A 33 6.03 -3.66 -1.36
N TYR A 34 4.79 -3.33 -1.75
CA TYR A 34 3.83 -2.65 -0.87
C TYR A 34 2.52 -3.42 -0.61
N CYS A 35 2.08 -4.25 -1.55
CA CYS A 35 0.70 -4.77 -1.56
C CYS A 35 0.63 -6.28 -1.31
N ALA A 36 1.59 -7.04 -1.87
CA ALA A 36 1.54 -8.49 -1.94
C ALA A 36 1.57 -9.19 -0.56
N SER A 37 2.16 -8.57 0.45
CA SER A 37 2.20 -9.11 1.82
C SER A 37 0.81 -9.29 2.44
N CYS A 38 -0.14 -8.44 2.04
CA CYS A 38 -1.53 -8.48 2.51
C CYS A 38 -2.46 -9.06 1.44
N HIS A 39 -2.36 -8.58 0.20
CA HIS A 39 -3.26 -8.97 -0.90
C HIS A 39 -2.85 -10.23 -1.65
N GLN A 40 -1.78 -10.91 -1.19
CA GLN A 40 -1.12 -12.05 -1.85
C GLN A 40 -0.40 -11.66 -3.16
N PRO A 41 0.63 -12.43 -3.58
CA PRO A 41 1.36 -12.15 -4.81
C PRO A 41 0.48 -12.11 -6.07
N ASP A 42 -0.62 -12.85 -6.08
CA ASP A 42 -1.57 -12.92 -7.19
C ASP A 42 -2.77 -11.98 -7.05
N GLY A 43 -2.95 -11.30 -5.90
CA GLY A 43 -4.11 -10.46 -5.64
C GLY A 43 -5.35 -11.22 -5.13
N SER A 44 -5.23 -12.51 -4.82
CA SER A 44 -6.33 -13.32 -4.30
C SER A 44 -6.81 -12.89 -2.90
N GLY A 45 -5.97 -12.19 -2.14
CA GLY A 45 -6.25 -11.81 -0.76
C GLY A 45 -6.28 -12.99 0.20
N SER A 46 -6.88 -12.79 1.36
CA SER A 46 -6.98 -13.81 2.41
C SER A 46 -8.30 -14.59 2.36
N LEU A 47 -8.25 -15.88 2.72
CA LEU A 47 -9.43 -16.77 2.73
C LEU A 47 -10.58 -16.27 3.63
N ASN A 48 -10.27 -15.53 4.70
CA ASN A 48 -11.25 -15.00 5.65
C ASN A 48 -11.67 -13.54 5.35
N GLN A 49 -11.26 -13.00 4.20
CA GLN A 49 -11.51 -11.62 3.77
C GLN A 49 -10.95 -10.53 4.73
N ALA A 50 -9.99 -10.88 5.60
CA ALA A 50 -9.27 -9.89 6.39
C ALA A 50 -8.49 -8.92 5.47
N TYR A 51 -7.87 -9.48 4.43
CA TYR A 51 -7.38 -8.78 3.26
C TYR A 51 -8.24 -9.16 2.06
N PRO A 52 -8.98 -8.22 1.46
CA PRO A 52 -9.90 -8.53 0.39
C PRO A 52 -9.14 -8.92 -0.89
N SER A 53 -9.75 -9.77 -1.69
CA SER A 53 -9.28 -10.03 -3.06
C SER A 53 -9.37 -8.74 -3.89
N LEU A 54 -8.39 -8.57 -4.76
CA LEU A 54 -8.38 -7.52 -5.78
C LEU A 54 -9.09 -7.97 -7.07
N PHE A 55 -9.41 -9.27 -7.18
CA PHE A 55 -10.24 -9.79 -8.25
C PHE A 55 -11.69 -9.34 -8.09
N ASN A 56 -12.32 -9.05 -9.22
CA ASN A 56 -13.70 -8.58 -9.31
C ASN A 56 -14.01 -7.36 -8.39
N ASN A 57 -12.98 -6.56 -8.09
CA ASN A 57 -13.10 -5.36 -7.29
C ASN A 57 -13.34 -4.16 -8.20
N SER A 58 -14.47 -3.48 -8.02
CA SER A 58 -14.81 -2.32 -8.85
C SER A 58 -13.82 -1.16 -8.70
N THR A 59 -13.15 -1.03 -7.55
CA THR A 59 -12.10 -0.03 -7.34
C THR A 59 -10.88 -0.27 -8.21
N THR A 60 -10.48 -1.53 -8.45
CA THR A 60 -9.33 -1.86 -9.31
C THR A 60 -9.68 -1.90 -10.79
N ALA A 61 -10.95 -2.15 -11.14
CA ALA A 61 -11.43 -2.26 -12.52
C ALA A 61 -12.07 -0.98 -13.08
N ALA A 62 -12.23 0.07 -12.28
CA ALA A 62 -12.88 1.31 -12.73
C ALA A 62 -12.02 2.09 -13.74
N ASN A 63 -12.66 2.64 -14.78
CA ASN A 63 -12.02 3.54 -15.74
C ASN A 63 -11.48 4.82 -15.09
N ASN A 64 -12.12 5.27 -14.01
CA ASN A 64 -11.65 6.40 -13.22
C ASN A 64 -10.87 5.88 -12.01
N PRO A 65 -9.56 6.11 -11.93
CA PRO A 65 -8.72 5.57 -10.87
C PRO A 65 -8.81 6.36 -9.56
N SER A 66 -9.57 7.46 -9.48
CA SER A 66 -9.59 8.32 -8.27
C SER A 66 -9.91 7.56 -6.99
N ASN A 67 -10.82 6.58 -7.04
CA ASN A 67 -11.13 5.75 -5.87
C ASN A 67 -9.98 4.82 -5.49
N LEU A 68 -9.26 4.27 -6.47
CA LEU A 68 -8.08 3.44 -6.23
C LEU A 68 -6.95 4.28 -5.63
N ILE A 69 -6.71 5.47 -6.20
CA ILE A 69 -5.70 6.42 -5.71
C ILE A 69 -6.04 6.84 -4.28
N ALA A 70 -7.29 7.16 -3.99
CA ALA A 70 -7.72 7.51 -2.64
C ALA A 70 -7.53 6.34 -1.66
N ALA A 71 -7.92 5.11 -2.03
CA ALA A 71 -7.71 3.93 -1.19
C ALA A 71 -6.23 3.68 -0.87
N ILE A 72 -5.33 3.93 -1.81
CA ILE A 72 -3.87 3.78 -1.61
C ILE A 72 -3.34 4.93 -0.73
N LEU A 73 -3.64 6.18 -1.08
CA LEU A 73 -3.03 7.34 -0.41
C LEU A 73 -3.67 7.67 0.93
N GLN A 74 -4.94 7.34 1.14
CA GLN A 74 -5.68 7.66 2.36
C GLN A 74 -5.96 6.42 3.21
N GLY A 75 -5.79 5.22 2.65
CA GLY A 75 -6.16 3.97 3.29
C GLY A 75 -7.66 3.72 3.26
N VAL A 76 -8.08 2.62 3.89
CA VAL A 76 -9.47 2.23 4.07
C VAL A 76 -9.68 1.80 5.51
N ASP A 77 -10.60 2.43 6.21
CA ASP A 77 -11.06 2.01 7.54
C ASP A 77 -12.56 1.75 7.46
N ARG A 78 -12.96 0.50 7.68
CA ARG A 78 -14.38 0.11 7.61
C ARG A 78 -14.74 -0.92 8.66
N ARG A 79 -15.98 -0.82 9.15
CA ARG A 79 -16.61 -1.83 10.01
C ARG A 79 -17.77 -2.48 9.25
N VAL A 80 -17.73 -3.80 9.12
CA VAL A 80 -18.79 -4.60 8.48
C VAL A 80 -19.06 -5.82 9.36
N ASP A 81 -20.32 -6.05 9.72
CA ASP A 81 -20.75 -7.18 10.56
C ASP A 81 -19.92 -7.35 11.84
N GLY A 82 -19.58 -6.24 12.49
CA GLY A 82 -18.75 -6.21 13.71
C GLY A 82 -17.25 -6.44 13.49
N LYS A 83 -16.81 -6.71 12.25
CA LYS A 83 -15.40 -6.85 11.89
C LYS A 83 -14.83 -5.52 11.41
N HIS A 84 -13.69 -5.13 11.97
CA HIS A 84 -12.92 -3.98 11.53
C HIS A 84 -11.90 -4.42 10.48
N VAL A 85 -11.90 -3.76 9.33
CA VAL A 85 -10.94 -3.96 8.25
C VAL A 85 -10.20 -2.66 8.04
N LEU A 86 -8.87 -2.72 8.12
CA LEU A 86 -7.98 -1.59 7.95
C LEU A 86 -6.98 -1.88 6.83
N MET A 87 -6.99 -1.03 5.81
CA MET A 87 -5.89 -0.85 4.87
C MET A 87 -5.18 0.44 5.25
N PRO A 88 -3.92 0.40 5.68
CA PRO A 88 -3.17 1.60 6.02
C PRO A 88 -2.99 2.54 4.83
N SER A 89 -2.85 3.83 5.10
CA SER A 89 -2.45 4.82 4.09
C SER A 89 -0.99 4.60 3.67
N PHE A 90 -0.71 4.74 2.38
CA PHE A 90 0.65 4.86 1.82
C PHE A 90 0.99 6.32 1.45
N GLY A 91 0.18 7.28 1.86
CA GLY A 91 0.42 8.70 1.62
C GLY A 91 1.45 9.30 2.60
N ALA A 92 1.60 10.62 2.53
CA ALA A 92 2.52 11.38 3.37
C ALA A 92 2.32 11.08 4.86
N GLY A 93 3.39 10.70 5.56
CA GLY A 93 3.36 10.33 6.99
C GLY A 93 2.89 8.89 7.26
N SER A 94 2.83 8.03 6.24
CA SER A 94 2.53 6.61 6.42
C SER A 94 3.51 5.92 7.37
N TYR A 95 2.98 5.09 8.27
CA TYR A 95 3.78 4.25 9.16
C TYR A 95 4.13 2.87 8.55
N VAL A 96 3.53 2.49 7.42
CA VAL A 96 3.79 1.21 6.73
C VAL A 96 4.69 1.33 5.51
N GLY A 97 5.11 2.55 5.18
CA GLY A 97 5.97 2.87 4.04
C GLY A 97 5.29 3.89 3.14
N GLU A 98 5.76 5.13 3.15
CA GLU A 98 5.21 6.19 2.29
C GLU A 98 5.56 5.97 0.81
N LEU A 99 4.60 6.10 -0.10
CA LEU A 99 4.86 6.10 -1.52
C LEU A 99 5.47 7.46 -1.92
N THR A 100 6.80 7.52 -1.96
CA THR A 100 7.58 8.75 -2.23
C THR A 100 8.05 8.86 -3.66
#